data_AF-A0A5S9MHL7-F1
#
_entry.id   AF-A0A5S9MHL7-F1
#
_cell.length_a   1.000
_cell.length_b   1.000
_cell.length_c   1.000
_cell.angle_alpha   90.00
_cell.angle_beta   90.00
_cell.angle_gamma   90.00
#
_symmetry.space_group_name_H-M   'P 1'
#
loop_
_entity.id
_entity.type
_entity.pdbx_description
1 polymer ?
#
loop_
_entity_poly.entity_id
_entity_poly.type
_entity_poly.pdbx_seq_one_letter_code
_entity_poly.pdbx_strand_id
1 'polypeptide(L)'
;MKTKEEVPNGKPYWLVWVTIDRREEGPYYAGVTACEMTVDRSIRRGYKSLPEHVNLMDKSMKRKIVVSHMDDVSKKKCWLIS
;
A
#
# COMPACT_ATOMS: atom_id res chain seq x y z
N MET A 1 3.07 -16.97 -11.36
CA MET A 1 3.85 -15.70 -11.37
C MET A 1 3.25 -14.80 -12.43
N LYS A 2 2.71 -13.64 -12.06
CA LYS A 2 2.51 -12.54 -13.01
C LYS A 2 3.80 -11.75 -12.99
N THR A 3 4.41 -11.48 -14.14
CA THR A 3 5.67 -10.73 -14.20
C THR A 3 5.38 -9.27 -14.56
N LYS A 4 6.32 -8.36 -14.27
CA LYS A 4 6.10 -6.92 -14.49
C LYS A 4 5.97 -6.60 -15.98
N GLU A 5 6.55 -7.43 -16.83
CA GLU A 5 6.53 -7.31 -18.29
C GLU A 5 5.12 -7.54 -18.87
N GLU A 6 4.21 -8.20 -18.13
CA GLU A 6 2.82 -8.41 -18.55
C GLU A 6 1.94 -7.15 -18.48
N VAL A 7 2.49 -6.04 -17.97
CA VAL A 7 1.84 -4.71 -17.87
C VAL A 7 2.75 -3.62 -18.45
N PRO A 8 3.02 -3.66 -19.77
CA PRO A 8 4.03 -2.79 -20.40
C PRO A 8 3.69 -1.30 -20.31
N ASN A 9 2.40 -0.93 -20.31
CA ASN A 9 1.94 0.46 -20.13
C ASN A 9 1.31 0.67 -18.74
N GLY A 10 1.70 -0.14 -17.76
CA GLY A 10 1.17 -0.09 -16.42
C GLY A 10 1.47 1.23 -15.73
N LYS A 11 0.42 1.92 -15.26
CA LYS A 11 0.59 3.11 -14.41
C LYS A 11 0.94 2.66 -12.97
N PRO A 12 1.88 3.32 -12.28
CA PRO A 12 2.21 3.01 -10.90
C PRO A 12 1.10 3.47 -9.96
N TYR A 13 0.87 2.68 -8.91
CA TYR A 13 -0.05 2.97 -7.81
C TYR A 13 0.57 2.51 -6.49
N TRP A 14 0.19 3.19 -5.42
CA TRP A 14 0.42 2.73 -4.07
C TRP A 14 -0.78 1.93 -3.59
N LEU A 15 -0.56 0.70 -3.15
CA LEU A 15 -1.53 -0.04 -2.36
C LEU A 15 -1.20 0.20 -0.89
N VAL A 16 -2.13 0.83 -0.17
CA VAL A 16 -1.95 1.21 1.24
C VAL A 16 -2.77 0.29 2.14
N TRP A 17 -2.13 -0.31 3.12
CA TRP A 17 -2.77 -1.01 4.23
C TRP A 17 -2.93 -0.04 5.39
N VAL A 18 -4.12 -0.02 5.98
CA VAL A 18 -4.42 0.77 7.17
C VAL A 18 -5.03 -0.17 8.21
N THR A 19 -4.44 -0.18 9.40
CA THR A 19 -4.93 -0.93 10.55
C THR A 19 -5.60 0.04 11.51
N ILE A 20 -6.90 -0.17 11.76
CA ILE A 20 -7.70 0.63 12.69
C ILE A 20 -7.88 -0.20 13.96
N ASP A 21 -7.65 0.43 15.10
CA ASP A 21 -7.85 -0.16 16.42
C ASP A 21 -8.72 0.76 17.28
N ARG A 22 -9.09 0.36 18.50
CA ARG A 22 -9.95 1.13 19.39
C ARG A 22 -9.32 1.30 20.77
N ARG A 23 -9.52 2.49 21.34
CA ARG A 23 -9.24 2.84 22.73
C ARG A 23 -10.51 3.45 23.34
N GLU A 24 -10.50 3.77 24.63
CA GLU A 24 -11.66 4.37 25.31
C GLU A 24 -12.13 5.67 24.64
N GLU A 25 -11.21 6.47 24.11
CA GLU A 25 -11.55 7.73 23.42
C GLU A 25 -12.10 7.54 21.99
N GLY A 26 -12.09 6.31 21.44
CA GLY A 26 -12.60 6.01 20.10
C GLY A 26 -11.63 5.25 19.18
N PRO A 27 -11.96 5.11 17.89
CA PRO A 27 -11.09 4.45 16.91
C PRO A 27 -9.85 5.31 16.61
N TYR A 28 -8.72 4.66 16.30
CA TYR A 28 -7.51 5.32 15.84
C TYR A 28 -6.76 4.47 14.81
N TYR A 29 -5.91 5.10 14.02
CA TYR A 29 -5.04 4.42 13.07
C TYR A 29 -3.81 3.86 13.78
N ALA A 30 -3.76 2.54 13.92
CA ALA A 30 -2.71 1.85 14.66
C ALA A 30 -1.53 1.42 13.77
N GLY A 31 -1.72 1.29 12.46
CA GLY A 31 -0.66 0.90 11.53
C GLY A 31 -0.98 1.35 10.10
N VAL A 32 0.06 1.70 9.34
CA VAL A 32 -0.08 2.12 7.94
C VAL A 32 1.16 1.66 7.17
N THR A 33 0.97 0.91 6.09
CA THR A 33 2.08 0.53 5.20
C THR A 33 1.68 0.67 3.74
N ALA A 34 2.65 0.84 2.85
CA ALA A 34 2.38 0.95 1.41
C ALA A 34 3.28 0.00 0.62
N CYS A 35 2.76 -0.59 -0.46
CA CYS A 35 3.53 -1.35 -1.45
C CYS A 35 3.21 -0.88 -2.88
N GLU A 36 4.19 -0.98 -3.77
CA GLU A 36 4.01 -0.63 -5.18
C GLU A 36 3.13 -1.66 -5.92
N MET A 37 2.33 -1.17 -6.85
CA MET A 37 1.68 -1.99 -7.86
C MET A 37 1.60 -1.23 -9.18
N THR A 38 1.54 -1.96 -10.30
CA THR A 38 1.30 -1.39 -11.62
C THR A 38 0.01 -1.91 -12.20
N VAL A 39 -0.78 -1.03 -12.83
CA VAL A 39 -2.05 -1.40 -13.47
C VAL A 39 -2.10 -0.84 -14.87
N ASP A 40 -2.22 -1.75 -15.84
CA ASP A 40 -2.51 -1.42 -17.23
C ASP A 40 -4.01 -1.64 -17.48
N ARG A 41 -4.74 -0.53 -17.56
CA ARG A 41 -6.20 -0.54 -17.76
C ARG A 41 -6.58 -0.96 -19.17
N SER A 42 -5.72 -0.76 -20.17
CA SER A 42 -6.03 -1.06 -21.58
C SER A 42 -6.19 -2.56 -21.81
N ILE A 43 -5.36 -3.36 -21.14
CA ILE A 43 -5.38 -4.82 -21.19
C ILE A 43 -5.99 -5.46 -19.94
N ARG A 44 -6.52 -4.63 -19.01
CA ARG A 44 -7.13 -5.04 -17.72
C ARG A 44 -6.22 -5.95 -16.88
N ARG A 45 -4.91 -5.65 -16.86
CA ARG A 45 -3.92 -6.41 -16.08
C ARG A 45 -3.26 -5.53 -15.02
N GLY A 46 -2.83 -6.17 -13.95
CA GLY A 46 -2.06 -5.55 -12.89
C GLY A 46 -0.98 -6.49 -12.39
N TYR A 47 0.14 -5.90 -11.98
CA TYR A 47 1.26 -6.59 -11.35
C TYR A 47 1.51 -6.01 -9.96
N LYS A 48 1.81 -6.90 -9.02
CA LYS A 48 2.34 -6.57 -7.69
C LYS A 48 3.21 -7.72 -7.20
N SER A 49 4.20 -7.41 -6.38
CA SER A 49 4.99 -8.43 -5.67
C SER A 49 4.16 -9.01 -4.53
N LEU A 50 3.75 -10.28 -4.64
CA LEU A 50 3.01 -10.96 -3.58
C LEU A 50 3.79 -11.07 -2.26
N PRO A 51 5.08 -11.45 -2.25
CA PRO A 51 5.86 -11.51 -1.01
C PRO A 51 5.93 -10.15 -0.30
N GLU A 52 6.21 -9.08 -1.05
CA GLU A 52 6.27 -7.72 -0.48
C GLU A 52 4.90 -7.28 0.04
N HIS A 53 3.85 -7.50 -0.76
CA HIS A 53 2.48 -7.14 -0.41
C HIS A 53 2.01 -7.79 0.90
N VAL A 54 2.26 -9.09 1.07
CA VAL A 54 1.89 -9.84 2.29
C VAL A 54 2.75 -9.41 3.49
N ASN A 55 4.06 -9.18 3.28
CA ASN A 55 4.95 -8.72 4.35
C ASN A 55 4.56 -7.34 4.89
N LEU A 56 4.13 -6.43 4.02
CA LEU A 56 3.70 -5.09 4.44
C LEU A 56 2.32 -5.13 5.09
N MET A 57 1.40 -5.98 4.60
CA MET A 57 0.14 -6.27 5.27
C MET A 57 0.36 -6.73 6.72
N ASP A 58 1.22 -7.74 6.95
CA ASP A 58 1.56 -8.24 8.29
C ASP A 58 2.15 -7.13 9.18
N LYS A 59 3.06 -6.31 8.64
CA LYS A 59 3.63 -5.17 9.37
C LYS A 59 2.55 -4.15 9.78
N SER A 60 1.61 -3.83 8.90
CA SER A 60 0.49 -2.93 9.23
C SER A 60 -0.32 -3.49 10.41
N MET A 61 -0.71 -4.77 10.33
CA MET A 61 -1.48 -5.45 11.39
C MET A 61 -0.72 -5.46 12.73
N LYS A 62 0.62 -5.53 12.69
CA LYS A 62 1.51 -5.40 13.86
C LYS A 62 1.76 -3.95 14.28
N ARG A 63 0.87 -3.03 13.90
CA ARG A 63 0.90 -1.61 14.27
C ARG A 63 2.18 -0.88 13.84
N LYS A 64 2.75 -1.26 12.69
CA LYS A 64 3.93 -0.58 12.12
C LYS A 64 3.50 0.47 11.10
N ILE A 65 4.31 1.53 11.02
CA ILE A 65 4.18 2.59 10.02
C ILE A 65 5.36 2.47 9.04
N VAL A 66 5.07 2.10 7.79
CA VAL A 66 6.07 1.90 6.72
C VAL A 66 5.59 2.56 5.44
N VAL A 67 5.75 3.88 5.38
CA VAL A 67 5.39 4.74 4.24
C VAL A 67 6.53 5.69 3.85
N SER A 68 7.74 5.47 4.40
CA SER A 68 8.89 6.35 4.21
C SER A 68 9.43 6.34 2.77
N HIS A 69 9.22 5.25 2.04
CA HIS A 69 9.69 5.04 0.67
C HIS A 69 8.71 5.56 -0.39
N MET A 70 7.53 6.03 0.01
CA MET A 70 6.59 6.66 -0.91
C MET A 70 7.14 8.01 -1.37
N ASP A 71 6.78 8.42 -2.59
CA ASP A 71 7.04 9.78 -3.05
C ASP A 71 6.31 10.81 -2.15
N ASP A 72 6.90 12.01 -2.01
CA ASP A 72 6.42 13.03 -1.07
C ASP A 72 4.97 13.43 -1.31
N VAL A 73 4.53 13.48 -2.58
CA VAL A 73 3.16 13.85 -2.94
C VAL A 73 2.17 12.79 -2.45
N SER A 74 2.46 11.52 -2.70
CA SER A 74 1.62 10.39 -2.25
C SER A 74 1.64 10.27 -0.72
N LYS A 75 2.81 10.43 -0.11
CA LYS A 75 2.97 10.37 1.35
C LYS A 75 2.17 11.47 2.04
N LYS A 76 2.24 12.71 1.55
CA LYS A 76 1.45 13.84 2.07
C LYS A 76 -0.06 13.57 2.04
N LYS A 77 -0.56 12.92 1.00
CA LYS A 77 -1.98 12.50 0.92
C LYS A 77 -2.30 11.37 1.90
N CYS A 78 -1.36 10.45 2.12
CA CYS A 78 -1.49 9.36 3.08
C CYS A 78 -1.45 9.84 4.55
N TRP A 79 -0.78 10.95 4.84
CA TRP A 79 -0.74 11.58 6.17
C TRP A 79 -2.09 12.16 6.63
N LEU A 80 -3.06 12.33 5.74
CA LEU A 80 -4.42 12.72 6.13
C LEU A 80 -5.18 11.60 6.86
N ILE A 81 -4.57 10.41 6.98
CA ILE A 81 -5.13 9.19 7.56
C ILE A 81 -4.46 8.90 8.91
N SER A 82 -3.87 9.89 9.58
CA SER A 82 -3.21 9.74 10.90
C SER A 82 -3.57 10.89 11.82
#